data_AF-A0A7C1JW86-F1
#
_entry.id   AF-A0A7C1JW86-F1
#
_cell.length_a   1.000
_cell.length_b   1.000
_cell.length_c   1.000
_cell.angle_alpha   90.00
_cell.angle_beta   90.00
_cell.angle_gamma   90.00
#
_symmetry.space_group_name_H-M   'P 1'
#
loop_
_entity.id
_entity.type
_entity.pdbx_description
1 polymer ?
#
loop_
_entity_poly.entity_id
_entity_poly.type
_entity_poly.pdbx_seq_one_letter_code
_entity_poly.pdbx_strand_id
1 'polypeptide(L)'
;MFEPENHSSPGIIRISGNSRPLLITCLSIVVAVVLFLGGVGVGFAAGRWGGAPVAAGQDEGPAAALRAEFSLFWEAMDVLYRDYYGELPDPKEATYAAIRGVLSRLNDPNTAFMTPDEANFFRTNLQGSFEGIGARVDWDPNFNTVRVVEPFENQPAWKAGIKRDDLITHVNGESIVGTDLTSAVEKIRGPKGTTVILTIVRFGVEQPFDVEVVRDRIEIPTIESDVVAGDIAYIRLNSFNENAGKLVRDAVTAALEEKPSALIFDLRGNPGGLLRQAIEVANVFLPKNETVVIERFADGREQIYKTESEPVTVDLPIVVLVNESSASASEIVAGAIQAHRRGQIVGTTTFGKGSVQLPQTLSDGSILRVTIARWYTPDDRSIDGSGLEPDVKVEVTDADRESQRDPQLEKAIELLGGEVEPLPVQ
;
A
#
# COMPACT_ATOMS: atom_id res chain seq x y z
N MET A 1 -30.72 -50.48 63.79
CA MET A 1 -31.49 -50.12 65.01
C MET A 1 -31.24 -48.65 65.24
N PHE A 2 -32.29 -47.84 65.12
CA PHE A 2 -32.42 -46.41 65.48
C PHE A 2 -31.52 -45.35 64.78
N GLU A 3 -32.17 -44.61 63.85
CA GLU A 3 -32.06 -43.14 63.80
C GLU A 3 -32.52 -42.51 65.13
N PRO A 4 -32.24 -41.21 65.36
CA PRO A 4 -33.33 -40.26 65.09
C PRO A 4 -32.90 -38.89 64.53
N GLU A 5 -33.81 -38.33 63.71
CA GLU A 5 -34.29 -36.93 63.72
C GLU A 5 -33.32 -35.77 63.38
N ASN A 6 -33.68 -34.71 62.64
CA ASN A 6 -34.90 -34.29 61.95
C ASN A 6 -34.57 -33.01 61.12
N HIS A 7 -35.46 -32.69 60.18
CA HIS A 7 -35.73 -31.37 59.59
C HIS A 7 -34.61 -30.63 58.84
N SER A 8 -34.78 -30.49 57.52
CA SER A 8 -35.40 -29.28 56.94
C SER A 8 -35.45 -29.36 55.41
N SER A 9 -36.57 -28.89 54.86
CA SER A 9 -36.91 -28.85 53.44
C SER A 9 -35.85 -28.14 52.59
N PRO A 10 -35.56 -28.58 51.35
CA PRO A 10 -34.88 -27.70 50.41
C PRO A 10 -35.88 -26.63 49.97
N GLY A 11 -35.68 -25.43 50.51
CA GLY A 11 -36.36 -24.21 50.08
C GLY A 11 -36.21 -24.04 48.58
N ILE A 12 -37.35 -23.84 47.92
CA ILE A 12 -37.45 -23.33 46.57
C ILE A 12 -36.77 -21.96 46.56
N ILE A 13 -35.52 -21.90 46.10
CA ILE A 13 -34.91 -20.65 45.69
C ILE A 13 -35.60 -20.27 44.38
N ARG A 14 -36.60 -19.40 44.48
CA ARG A 14 -37.02 -18.55 43.37
C ARG A 14 -35.82 -17.67 43.01
N ILE A 15 -35.06 -18.07 41.99
CA ILE A 15 -34.25 -17.12 41.24
C ILE A 15 -35.22 -16.31 40.39
N SER A 16 -35.75 -15.22 40.94
CA SER A 16 -36.21 -14.09 40.13
C SER A 16 -34.97 -13.37 39.62
N GLY A 17 -34.36 -13.95 38.59
CA GLY A 17 -33.22 -13.38 37.86
C GLY A 17 -33.66 -13.17 36.44
N ASN A 18 -34.10 -11.95 36.16
CA ASN A 18 -34.54 -11.46 34.87
C ASN A 18 -33.54 -11.87 33.76
N SER A 19 -33.87 -12.89 32.98
CA SER A 19 -33.06 -13.35 31.85
C SER A 19 -33.23 -12.44 30.65
N ARG A 20 -32.69 -11.22 30.75
CA ARG A 20 -32.34 -10.34 29.63
C ARG A 20 -31.13 -9.50 30.03
N PRO A 21 -29.92 -9.82 29.52
CA PRO A 21 -29.26 -8.86 28.63
C PRO A 21 -28.30 -9.55 27.64
N LEU A 22 -28.83 -10.28 26.65
CA LEU A 22 -28.04 -10.66 25.47
C LEU A 22 -28.59 -10.01 24.20
N LEU A 23 -29.92 -9.87 24.10
CA LEU A 23 -30.55 -9.08 23.05
C LEU A 23 -30.31 -7.57 23.20
N ILE A 24 -30.22 -7.03 24.43
CA ILE A 24 -29.95 -5.60 24.65
C ILE A 24 -28.49 -5.26 24.31
N THR A 25 -27.55 -6.17 24.60
CA THR A 25 -26.13 -5.98 24.30
C THR A 25 -25.83 -6.08 22.81
N CYS A 26 -26.46 -7.01 22.08
CA CYS A 26 -26.36 -7.07 20.62
C CYS A 26 -27.07 -5.89 19.93
N LEU A 27 -28.20 -5.41 20.45
CA LEU A 27 -28.88 -4.22 19.92
C LEU A 27 -28.08 -2.93 20.20
N SER A 28 -27.36 -2.87 21.32
CA SER A 28 -26.47 -1.74 21.69
C SER A 28 -25.22 -1.68 20.80
N ILE A 29 -24.67 -2.84 20.42
CA ILE A 29 -23.51 -2.93 19.51
C ILE A 29 -23.92 -2.60 18.08
N VAL A 30 -25.11 -3.04 17.62
CA VAL A 30 -25.65 -2.66 16.31
C VAL A 30 -26.00 -1.16 16.25
N VAL A 31 -26.54 -0.58 17.31
CA VAL A 31 -26.79 0.88 17.39
C VAL A 31 -25.48 1.69 17.48
N ALA A 32 -24.44 1.18 18.15
CA ALA A 32 -23.13 1.83 18.19
C ALA A 32 -22.37 1.75 16.84
N VAL A 33 -22.50 0.66 16.09
CA VAL A 33 -21.92 0.53 14.73
C VAL A 33 -22.71 1.37 13.71
N VAL A 34 -24.03 1.48 13.84
CA VAL A 34 -24.85 2.39 13.02
C VAL A 34 -24.61 3.86 13.37
N LEU A 35 -24.28 4.20 14.62
CA LEU A 35 -23.88 5.56 15.01
C LEU A 35 -22.41 5.88 14.69
N PHE A 36 -21.53 4.88 14.58
CA PHE A 36 -20.14 5.07 14.13
C PHE A 36 -20.07 5.22 12.60
N LEU A 37 -20.85 4.44 11.84
CA LEU A 37 -21.02 4.62 10.39
C LEU A 37 -21.85 5.87 10.06
N GLY A 38 -22.82 6.23 10.90
CA GLY A 38 -23.56 7.48 10.80
C GLY A 38 -22.73 8.70 11.21
N GLY A 39 -21.82 8.59 12.18
CA GLY A 39 -20.96 9.67 12.66
C GLY A 39 -19.83 10.02 11.70
N VAL A 40 -19.26 9.03 11.01
CA VAL A 40 -18.25 9.26 9.95
C VAL A 40 -18.90 9.85 8.68
N GLY A 41 -20.16 9.48 8.38
CA GLY A 41 -20.93 10.11 7.29
C GLY A 41 -21.46 11.51 7.62
N VAL A 42 -21.92 11.76 8.85
CA VAL A 42 -22.49 13.06 9.26
C VAL A 42 -21.41 14.09 9.60
N GLY A 43 -20.24 13.68 10.11
CA GLY A 43 -19.12 14.61 10.32
C GLY A 43 -18.55 15.18 9.02
N PHE A 44 -18.58 14.40 7.94
CA PHE A 44 -18.13 14.83 6.60
C PHE A 44 -19.24 15.54 5.80
N ALA A 45 -20.53 15.24 6.08
CA ALA A 45 -21.68 15.89 5.44
C ALA A 45 -22.13 17.19 6.14
N ALA A 46 -21.99 17.31 7.46
CA ALA A 46 -22.45 18.49 8.22
C ALA A 46 -21.60 19.75 7.98
N GLY A 47 -20.34 19.59 7.51
CA GLY A 47 -19.55 20.71 7.00
C GLY A 47 -20.02 21.27 5.65
N ARG A 48 -20.96 20.58 4.97
CA ARG A 48 -21.45 20.94 3.63
C ARG A 48 -22.96 21.22 3.55
N TRP A 49 -23.72 21.00 4.64
CA TRP A 49 -25.18 21.15 4.67
C TRP A 49 -25.71 22.41 5.37
N GLY A 50 -24.86 23.43 5.56
CA GLY A 50 -25.27 24.78 5.95
C GLY A 50 -25.40 25.79 4.80
N GLY A 51 -25.20 25.36 3.55
CA GLY A 51 -25.41 26.21 2.38
C GLY A 51 -26.85 26.12 1.89
N ALA A 52 -27.57 27.23 1.87
CA ALA A 52 -28.81 27.40 1.09
C ALA A 52 -28.62 26.82 -0.33
N PRO A 53 -29.69 26.40 -1.03
CA PRO A 53 -29.57 25.98 -2.42
C PRO A 53 -28.94 27.14 -3.20
N VAL A 54 -27.67 26.98 -3.55
CA VAL A 54 -27.03 27.83 -4.54
C VAL A 54 -27.81 27.51 -5.80
N ALA A 55 -28.67 28.45 -6.21
CA ALA A 55 -29.22 28.49 -7.55
C ALA A 55 -28.10 28.13 -8.53
N ALA A 56 -28.41 27.43 -9.62
CA ALA A 56 -27.46 27.13 -10.69
C ALA A 56 -26.89 28.46 -11.25
N GLY A 57 -25.91 29.02 -10.53
CA GLY A 57 -25.03 30.06 -10.95
C GLY A 57 -24.16 29.42 -12.01
N GLN A 58 -23.95 30.16 -13.09
CA GLN A 58 -23.02 29.78 -14.14
C GLN A 58 -21.72 29.34 -13.47
N ASP A 59 -21.30 28.10 -13.73
CA ASP A 59 -20.01 27.58 -13.31
C ASP A 59 -18.96 28.60 -13.81
N GLU A 60 -18.47 29.50 -12.96
CA GLU A 60 -17.40 30.43 -13.27
C GLU A 60 -16.13 29.87 -12.62
N GLY A 61 -15.22 29.36 -13.44
CA GLY A 61 -13.95 28.79 -12.99
C GLY A 61 -13.18 28.09 -14.12
N PRO A 62 -11.90 27.70 -13.90
CA PRO A 62 -11.05 27.10 -14.92
C PRO A 62 -11.68 25.88 -15.62
N ALA A 63 -12.42 25.06 -14.88
CA ALA A 63 -13.13 23.91 -15.44
C ALA A 63 -14.26 24.32 -16.41
N ALA A 64 -14.94 25.43 -16.15
CA ALA A 64 -15.99 25.94 -17.02
C ALA A 64 -15.44 26.56 -18.30
N ALA A 65 -14.33 27.31 -18.17
CA ALA A 65 -13.58 27.82 -19.32
C ALA A 65 -13.12 26.66 -20.21
N LEU A 66 -12.57 25.59 -19.63
CA LEU A 66 -12.20 24.38 -20.38
C LEU A 66 -13.41 23.76 -21.10
N ARG A 67 -14.56 23.62 -20.44
CA ARG A 67 -15.77 23.06 -21.06
C ARG A 67 -16.26 23.87 -22.26
N ALA A 68 -16.09 25.19 -22.25
CA ALA A 68 -16.47 26.04 -23.40
C ALA A 68 -15.61 25.74 -24.64
N GLU A 69 -14.30 25.53 -24.45
CA GLU A 69 -13.34 25.21 -25.51
C GLU A 69 -13.49 23.78 -26.05
N PHE A 70 -14.12 22.86 -25.30
CA PHE A 70 -14.32 21.48 -25.72
C PHE A 70 -15.23 21.32 -26.95
N SER A 71 -15.92 22.38 -27.37
CA SER A 71 -16.65 22.40 -28.65
C SER A 71 -15.73 22.13 -29.85
N LEU A 72 -14.55 22.76 -29.87
CA LEU A 72 -13.54 22.56 -30.91
C LEU A 72 -12.95 21.14 -30.86
N PHE A 73 -12.79 20.56 -29.66
CA PHE A 73 -12.36 19.18 -29.51
C PHE A 73 -13.33 18.22 -30.21
N TRP A 74 -14.64 18.38 -30.00
CA TRP A 74 -15.64 17.53 -30.64
C TRP A 74 -15.70 17.75 -32.15
N GLU A 75 -15.58 18.99 -32.64
CA GLU A 75 -15.47 19.27 -34.08
C GLU A 75 -14.29 18.49 -34.71
N ALA A 76 -13.12 18.49 -34.07
CA ALA A 76 -11.96 17.75 -34.54
C ALA A 76 -12.19 16.22 -34.53
N MET A 77 -12.80 15.69 -33.47
CA MET A 77 -13.12 14.27 -33.37
C MET A 77 -14.16 13.84 -34.40
N ASP A 78 -15.16 14.67 -34.70
CA ASP A 78 -16.16 14.39 -35.73
C ASP A 78 -15.53 14.33 -37.13
N VAL A 79 -14.62 15.26 -37.45
CA VAL A 79 -13.86 15.21 -38.71
C VAL A 79 -13.01 13.94 -38.78
N LEU A 80 -12.31 13.58 -37.70
CA LEU A 80 -11.48 12.38 -37.63
C LEU A 80 -12.31 11.10 -37.85
N TYR A 81 -13.40 10.92 -37.11
CA TYR A 81 -14.22 9.70 -37.16
C TYR A 81 -15.03 9.57 -38.45
N ARG A 82 -15.28 10.69 -39.14
CA ARG A 82 -15.93 10.71 -40.46
C ARG A 82 -14.97 10.42 -41.61
N ASP A 83 -13.77 11.01 -41.58
CA ASP A 83 -12.90 11.10 -42.77
C ASP A 83 -11.64 10.22 -42.69
N TYR A 84 -11.28 9.68 -41.52
CA TYR A 84 -10.06 8.88 -41.39
C TYR A 84 -10.14 7.57 -42.18
N TYR A 85 -9.14 7.35 -43.03
CA TYR A 85 -9.08 6.19 -43.94
C TYR A 85 -8.74 4.86 -43.23
N GLY A 86 -8.04 4.92 -42.09
CA GLY A 86 -7.54 3.75 -41.38
C GLY A 86 -8.45 3.26 -40.24
N GLU A 87 -7.93 2.32 -39.45
CA GLU A 87 -8.62 1.85 -38.24
C GLU A 87 -8.56 2.88 -37.12
N LEU A 88 -9.72 3.22 -36.56
CA LEU A 88 -9.84 4.14 -35.44
C LEU A 88 -9.54 3.41 -34.12
N PRO A 89 -9.01 4.13 -33.11
CA PRO A 89 -8.80 3.55 -31.78
C PRO A 89 -10.15 3.21 -31.12
N ASP A 90 -10.08 2.29 -30.15
CA ASP A 90 -11.19 2.05 -29.23
C ASP A 90 -11.60 3.37 -28.54
N PRO A 91 -12.91 3.70 -28.45
CA PRO A 91 -13.36 4.97 -27.86
C PRO A 91 -12.91 5.20 -26.42
N LYS A 92 -12.77 4.14 -25.62
CA LYS A 92 -12.30 4.23 -24.22
C LYS A 92 -10.82 4.59 -24.18
N GLU A 93 -10.02 3.92 -25.02
CA GLU A 93 -8.60 4.22 -25.17
C GLU A 93 -8.37 5.66 -25.68
N ALA A 94 -9.17 6.11 -26.66
CA ALA A 94 -9.13 7.50 -27.14
C ALA A 94 -9.45 8.51 -26.03
N THR A 95 -10.44 8.20 -25.20
CA THR A 95 -10.81 9.04 -24.04
C THR A 95 -9.67 9.12 -23.02
N TYR A 96 -9.06 7.99 -22.69
CA TYR A 96 -7.93 7.94 -21.76
C TYR A 96 -6.70 8.67 -22.29
N ALA A 97 -6.43 8.55 -23.59
CA ALA A 97 -5.37 9.29 -24.26
C ALA A 97 -5.62 10.82 -24.19
N ALA A 98 -6.86 11.27 -24.39
CA ALA A 98 -7.21 12.69 -24.27
C ALA A 98 -6.99 13.22 -22.84
N ILE A 99 -7.40 12.47 -21.82
CA ILE A 99 -7.16 12.83 -20.41
C ILE A 99 -5.66 12.93 -20.14
N ARG A 100 -4.89 11.89 -20.49
CA ARG A 100 -3.42 11.87 -20.32
C ARG A 100 -2.74 13.03 -21.07
N GLY A 101 -3.27 13.39 -22.24
CA GLY A 101 -2.82 14.55 -23.03
C GLY A 101 -2.94 15.86 -22.26
N VAL A 102 -4.07 16.12 -21.60
CA VAL A 102 -4.24 17.30 -20.75
C VAL A 102 -3.27 17.27 -19.56
N LEU A 103 -3.15 16.13 -18.87
CA LEU A 103 -2.27 16.00 -17.70
C LEU A 103 -0.80 16.21 -18.05
N SER A 104 -0.36 15.82 -19.25
CA SER A 104 1.02 16.04 -19.73
C SER A 104 1.44 17.51 -19.76
N ARG A 105 0.49 18.45 -19.75
CA ARG A 105 0.75 19.90 -19.75
C ARG A 105 0.99 20.49 -18.36
N LEU A 106 0.77 19.72 -17.29
CA LEU A 106 0.93 20.21 -15.92
C LEU A 106 2.39 20.33 -15.47
N ASN A 107 3.34 19.72 -16.20
CA ASN A 107 4.73 19.56 -15.77
C ASN A 107 4.84 18.98 -14.34
N ASP A 108 3.85 18.20 -13.93
CA ASP A 108 3.82 17.48 -12.66
C ASP A 108 3.74 15.98 -12.96
N PRO A 109 4.86 15.23 -12.83
CA PRO A 109 4.85 13.79 -13.10
C PRO A 109 4.03 12.98 -12.09
N ASN A 110 3.57 13.59 -10.98
CA ASN A 110 2.82 12.90 -9.94
C ASN A 110 1.31 12.94 -10.16
N THR A 111 0.81 13.94 -10.89
CA THR A 111 -0.59 14.02 -11.32
C THR A 111 -0.79 13.12 -12.54
N ALA A 112 -1.53 12.03 -12.36
CA ALA A 112 -1.63 10.97 -13.35
C ALA A 112 -3.02 10.33 -13.37
N PHE A 113 -3.39 9.85 -14.56
CA PHE A 113 -4.59 9.05 -14.78
C PHE A 113 -4.21 7.57 -14.85
N MET A 114 -4.91 6.76 -14.06
CA MET A 114 -4.80 5.31 -14.03
C MET A 114 -6.07 4.70 -14.61
N THR A 115 -5.95 3.82 -15.61
CA THR A 115 -7.07 3.02 -16.12
C THR A 115 -7.67 2.14 -15.00
N PRO A 116 -8.86 1.55 -15.18
CA PRO A 116 -9.45 0.67 -14.17
C PRO A 116 -8.52 -0.47 -13.72
N ASP A 117 -7.76 -1.05 -14.65
CA ASP A 117 -6.83 -2.15 -14.37
C ASP A 117 -5.61 -1.66 -13.57
N GLU A 118 -5.01 -0.54 -14.00
CA GLU A 118 -3.93 0.14 -13.29
C GLU A 118 -4.38 0.56 -11.87
N ALA A 119 -5.61 1.06 -11.74
CA ALA A 119 -6.22 1.46 -10.47
C ALA A 119 -6.47 0.25 -9.55
N ASN A 120 -6.92 -0.88 -10.09
CA ASN A 120 -7.11 -2.11 -9.32
C ASN A 120 -5.78 -2.67 -8.79
N PHE A 121 -4.74 -2.66 -9.62
CA PHE A 121 -3.39 -3.01 -9.21
C PHE A 121 -2.87 -2.07 -8.11
N PHE A 122 -3.03 -0.75 -8.30
CA PHE A 122 -2.66 0.25 -7.30
C PHE A 122 -3.36 0.01 -5.95
N ARG A 123 -4.68 -0.20 -5.94
CA ARG A 123 -5.45 -0.48 -4.71
C ARG A 123 -4.99 -1.78 -4.04
N THR A 124 -4.81 -2.85 -4.81
CA THR A 124 -4.37 -4.15 -4.27
C THR A 124 -3.00 -4.04 -3.59
N ASN A 125 -2.06 -3.31 -4.19
CA ASN A 125 -0.75 -3.06 -3.59
C ASN A 125 -0.85 -2.26 -2.29
N LEU A 126 -1.72 -1.25 -2.24
CA LEU A 126 -1.93 -0.45 -1.02
C LEU A 126 -2.59 -1.25 0.10
N GLN A 127 -3.52 -2.16 -0.22
CA GLN A 127 -4.14 -3.03 0.79
C GLN A 127 -3.14 -4.02 1.40
N GLY A 128 -2.05 -4.33 0.70
CA GLY A 128 -1.02 -5.25 1.16
C GLY A 128 -1.47 -6.71 1.24
N SER A 129 -2.74 -6.98 0.99
CA SER A 129 -3.27 -8.33 0.90
C SER A 129 -4.46 -8.41 -0.03
N PHE A 130 -4.66 -9.56 -0.66
CA PHE A 130 -5.84 -9.89 -1.45
C PHE A 130 -6.17 -11.37 -1.36
N GLU A 131 -7.38 -11.76 -1.70
CA GLU A 131 -7.75 -13.19 -1.76
C GLU A 131 -7.60 -13.73 -3.18
N GLY A 132 -6.91 -14.85 -3.32
CA GLY A 132 -6.67 -15.46 -4.62
C GLY A 132 -5.59 -16.53 -4.58
N ILE A 133 -4.89 -16.70 -5.70
CA ILE A 133 -3.89 -17.76 -5.87
C ILE A 133 -2.47 -17.32 -5.49
N GLY A 134 -2.20 -16.02 -5.31
CA GLY A 134 -0.87 -15.54 -4.94
C GLY A 134 0.15 -15.58 -6.08
N ALA A 135 -0.22 -14.98 -7.22
CA ALA A 135 0.67 -14.79 -8.35
C ALA A 135 0.45 -13.42 -9.00
N ARG A 136 1.52 -12.83 -9.53
CA ARG A 136 1.46 -11.73 -10.50
C ARG A 136 1.17 -12.32 -11.87
N VAL A 137 0.16 -11.78 -12.52
CA VAL A 137 -0.27 -12.19 -13.87
C VAL A 137 -0.35 -10.98 -14.79
N ASP A 138 -0.28 -11.23 -16.08
CA ASP A 138 -0.38 -10.24 -17.14
C ASP A 138 -1.18 -10.82 -18.32
N TRP A 139 -1.62 -9.99 -19.25
CA TRP A 139 -2.22 -10.46 -20.49
C TRP A 139 -1.15 -10.78 -21.53
N ASP A 140 -1.24 -11.95 -22.15
CA ASP A 140 -0.41 -12.29 -23.30
C ASP A 140 -1.18 -12.01 -24.60
N PRO A 141 -0.78 -11.01 -25.39
CA PRO A 141 -1.49 -10.66 -26.63
C PRO A 141 -1.28 -11.68 -27.75
N ASN A 142 -0.23 -12.51 -27.71
CA ASN A 142 0.04 -13.51 -28.75
C ASN A 142 -0.87 -14.72 -28.59
N PHE A 143 -1.10 -15.14 -27.35
CA PHE A 143 -1.95 -16.27 -27.01
C PHE A 143 -3.37 -15.85 -26.58
N ASN A 144 -3.60 -14.54 -26.48
CA ASN A 144 -4.87 -13.92 -26.10
C ASN A 144 -5.42 -14.51 -24.79
N THR A 145 -4.56 -14.63 -23.78
CA THR A 145 -4.88 -15.28 -22.50
C THR A 145 -3.99 -14.80 -21.38
N VAL A 146 -4.22 -15.25 -20.14
CA VAL A 146 -3.45 -14.80 -18.97
C VAL A 146 -2.10 -15.53 -18.90
N ARG A 147 -1.01 -14.77 -18.71
CA ARG A 147 0.34 -15.29 -18.43
C ARG A 147 0.75 -15.03 -17.00
N VAL A 148 1.32 -16.03 -16.35
CA VAL A 148 1.90 -15.89 -15.01
C VAL A 148 3.26 -15.22 -15.12
N VAL A 149 3.38 -14.00 -14.60
CA VAL A 149 4.67 -13.29 -14.53
C VAL A 149 5.52 -13.85 -13.40
N GLU A 150 4.91 -14.07 -12.23
CA GLU A 150 5.62 -14.56 -11.05
C GLU A 150 4.64 -15.13 -10.02
N PRO A 151 4.75 -16.43 -9.65
CA PRO A 151 4.11 -16.93 -8.46
C PRO A 151 4.86 -16.43 -7.21
N PHE A 152 4.14 -15.95 -6.20
CA PHE A 152 4.78 -15.51 -4.96
C PHE A 152 5.24 -16.71 -4.13
N GLU A 153 6.47 -16.66 -3.64
CA GLU A 153 7.07 -17.76 -2.89
C GLU A 153 6.23 -18.12 -1.65
N ASN A 154 6.12 -19.41 -1.35
CA ASN A 154 5.32 -19.94 -0.24
C ASN A 154 3.81 -19.58 -0.27
N GLN A 155 3.30 -19.00 -1.35
CA GLN A 155 1.87 -18.71 -1.56
C GLN A 155 1.19 -19.83 -2.39
N PRO A 156 -0.16 -19.88 -2.49
CA PRO A 156 -0.89 -21.03 -3.03
C PRO A 156 -0.47 -21.47 -4.44
N ALA A 157 -0.30 -20.55 -5.39
CA ALA A 157 0.10 -20.85 -6.77
C ALA A 157 1.50 -21.48 -6.83
N TRP A 158 2.43 -20.95 -6.05
CA TRP A 158 3.78 -21.50 -5.93
C TRP A 158 3.75 -22.90 -5.34
N LYS A 159 3.00 -23.10 -4.25
CA LYS A 159 2.81 -24.41 -3.60
C LYS A 159 2.13 -25.43 -4.52
N ALA A 160 1.24 -24.98 -5.40
CA ALA A 160 0.56 -25.79 -6.40
C ALA A 160 1.44 -26.10 -7.64
N GLY A 161 2.66 -25.57 -7.69
CA GLY A 161 3.61 -25.84 -8.77
C GLY A 161 3.38 -25.02 -10.05
N ILE A 162 2.64 -23.92 -9.96
CA ILE A 162 2.55 -22.91 -11.03
C ILE A 162 3.91 -22.21 -11.14
N LYS A 163 4.34 -21.92 -12.37
CA LYS A 163 5.65 -21.36 -12.70
C LYS A 163 5.49 -20.06 -13.48
N ARG A 164 6.57 -19.29 -13.51
CA ARG A 164 6.71 -18.15 -14.43
C ARG A 164 6.50 -18.63 -15.88
N ASP A 165 5.84 -17.78 -16.66
CA ASP A 165 5.46 -17.95 -18.06
C ASP A 165 4.44 -19.07 -18.35
N ASP A 166 3.82 -19.66 -17.32
CA ASP A 166 2.63 -20.48 -17.50
C ASP A 166 1.49 -19.63 -18.09
N LEU A 167 0.79 -20.17 -19.10
CA LEU A 167 -0.42 -19.58 -19.65
C LEU A 167 -1.65 -20.25 -19.03
N ILE A 168 -2.56 -19.45 -18.47
CA ILE A 168 -3.83 -19.93 -17.91
C ILE A 168 -4.89 -19.78 -18.99
N THR A 169 -5.40 -20.90 -19.51
CA THR A 169 -6.36 -20.89 -20.64
C THR A 169 -7.81 -21.09 -20.20
N HIS A 170 -8.03 -21.80 -19.10
CA HIS A 170 -9.36 -22.04 -18.53
C HIS A 170 -9.33 -21.89 -17.02
N VAL A 171 -10.48 -21.49 -16.48
CA VAL A 171 -10.75 -21.37 -15.04
C VAL A 171 -12.02 -22.16 -14.74
N ASN A 172 -11.91 -23.20 -13.92
CA ASN A 172 -13.00 -24.14 -13.61
C ASN A 172 -13.65 -24.74 -14.88
N GLY A 173 -12.83 -25.04 -15.89
CA GLY A 173 -13.28 -25.60 -17.18
C GLY A 173 -13.88 -24.58 -18.15
N GLU A 174 -14.06 -23.32 -17.76
CA GLU A 174 -14.51 -22.26 -18.67
C GLU A 174 -13.30 -21.58 -19.31
N SER A 175 -13.31 -21.44 -20.64
CA SER A 175 -12.24 -20.75 -21.37
C SER A 175 -12.19 -19.27 -20.98
N ILE A 176 -10.97 -18.78 -20.78
CA ILE A 176 -10.66 -17.35 -20.63
C ILE A 176 -9.84 -16.82 -21.81
N VAL A 177 -9.68 -17.62 -22.87
CA VAL A 177 -9.02 -17.18 -24.10
C VAL A 177 -9.92 -16.17 -24.82
N GLY A 178 -9.38 -14.99 -25.11
CA GLY A 178 -10.09 -13.89 -25.76
C GLY A 178 -11.07 -13.12 -24.90
N THR A 179 -11.07 -13.32 -23.58
CA THR A 179 -11.63 -12.35 -22.64
C THR A 179 -10.65 -11.18 -22.46
N ASP A 180 -10.87 -10.33 -21.46
CA ASP A 180 -9.88 -9.38 -20.96
C ASP A 180 -9.23 -9.86 -19.66
N LEU A 181 -8.11 -9.24 -19.27
CA LEU A 181 -7.37 -9.56 -18.05
C LEU A 181 -8.24 -9.41 -16.80
N THR A 182 -9.08 -8.38 -16.74
CA THR A 182 -9.91 -8.10 -15.56
C THR A 182 -10.96 -9.18 -15.37
N SER A 183 -11.70 -9.52 -16.42
CA SER A 183 -12.65 -10.65 -16.42
C SER A 183 -11.98 -11.98 -16.04
N ALA A 184 -10.79 -12.26 -16.57
CA ALA A 184 -10.06 -13.48 -16.22
C ALA A 184 -9.62 -13.49 -14.75
N VAL A 185 -9.08 -12.37 -14.24
CA VAL A 185 -8.67 -12.22 -12.84
C VAL A 185 -9.85 -12.35 -11.90
N GLU A 186 -11.03 -11.83 -12.25
CA GLU A 186 -12.25 -12.00 -11.46
C GLU A 186 -12.64 -13.48 -11.29
N LYS A 187 -12.47 -14.31 -12.32
CA LYS A 187 -12.70 -15.76 -12.25
C LYS A 187 -11.62 -16.48 -11.44
N ILE A 188 -10.36 -16.06 -11.55
CA ILE A 188 -9.24 -16.66 -10.82
C ILE A 188 -9.32 -16.33 -9.33
N ARG A 189 -9.69 -15.09 -8.98
CA ARG A 189 -9.91 -14.65 -7.60
C ARG A 189 -11.18 -15.28 -7.03
N GLY A 190 -11.30 -15.22 -5.71
CA GLY A 190 -12.43 -15.79 -4.98
C GLY A 190 -12.12 -15.94 -3.50
N PRO A 191 -13.13 -16.32 -2.70
CA PRO A 191 -12.99 -16.35 -1.25
C PRO A 191 -11.89 -17.29 -0.77
N LYS A 192 -11.20 -16.92 0.30
CA LYS A 192 -10.25 -17.80 1.01
C LYS A 192 -10.87 -19.17 1.30
N GLY A 193 -10.08 -20.22 1.11
CA GLY A 193 -10.46 -21.62 1.36
C GLY A 193 -11.26 -22.27 0.22
N THR A 194 -11.65 -21.51 -0.81
CA THR A 194 -12.28 -22.09 -2.02
C THR A 194 -11.21 -22.58 -2.98
N THR A 195 -11.50 -23.64 -3.74
CA THR A 195 -10.59 -24.15 -4.78
C THR A 195 -10.91 -23.53 -6.14
N VAL A 196 -9.88 -23.27 -6.93
CA VAL A 196 -9.97 -22.96 -8.36
C VAL A 196 -9.15 -23.96 -9.15
N ILE A 197 -9.69 -24.43 -10.27
CA ILE A 197 -9.00 -25.30 -11.21
C ILE A 197 -8.52 -24.45 -12.37
N LEU A 198 -7.22 -24.44 -12.62
CA LEU A 198 -6.59 -23.67 -13.70
C LEU A 198 -6.05 -24.63 -14.75
N THR A 199 -6.49 -24.52 -16.00
CA THR A 199 -5.89 -25.27 -17.11
C THR A 199 -4.67 -24.51 -17.62
N ILE A 200 -3.49 -25.07 -17.36
CA ILE A 200 -2.19 -24.49 -17.64
C ILE A 200 -1.63 -25.03 -18.97
N VAL A 201 -1.12 -24.12 -19.79
CA VAL A 201 -0.22 -24.42 -20.91
C VAL A 201 1.17 -23.96 -20.53
N ARG A 202 2.12 -24.89 -20.50
CA ARG A 202 3.51 -24.64 -20.11
C ARG A 202 4.44 -24.99 -21.26
N PHE A 203 5.32 -24.06 -21.63
CA PHE A 203 6.29 -24.29 -22.70
C PHE A 203 7.19 -25.50 -22.36
N GLY A 204 7.38 -26.40 -23.34
CA GLY A 204 8.11 -27.65 -23.16
C GLY A 204 7.30 -28.81 -22.55
N VAL A 205 6.01 -28.61 -22.24
CA VAL A 205 5.07 -29.66 -21.86
C VAL A 205 4.07 -29.86 -23.02
N GLU A 206 3.95 -31.09 -23.52
CA GLU A 206 3.19 -31.35 -24.76
C GLU A 206 1.68 -31.11 -24.65
N GLN A 207 1.09 -31.32 -23.47
CA GLN A 207 -0.36 -31.24 -23.27
C GLN A 207 -0.70 -30.25 -22.15
N PRO A 208 -1.77 -29.46 -22.31
CA PRO A 208 -2.32 -28.69 -21.21
C PRO A 208 -2.70 -29.59 -20.04
N PHE A 209 -2.59 -29.08 -18.81
CA PHE A 209 -2.92 -29.84 -17.61
C PHE A 209 -3.60 -28.95 -16.57
N ASP A 210 -4.43 -29.55 -15.74
CA ASP A 210 -5.15 -28.85 -14.69
C ASP A 210 -4.32 -28.77 -13.40
N VAL A 211 -4.36 -27.60 -12.78
CA VAL A 211 -3.77 -27.35 -11.46
C VAL A 211 -4.88 -26.89 -10.52
N GLU A 212 -5.10 -27.64 -9.45
CA GLU A 212 -5.98 -27.22 -8.37
C GLU A 212 -5.22 -26.28 -7.43
N VAL A 213 -5.77 -25.09 -7.20
CA VAL A 213 -5.22 -24.11 -6.26
C VAL A 213 -6.27 -23.76 -5.24
N VAL A 214 -5.96 -23.98 -3.95
CA VAL A 214 -6.80 -23.50 -2.85
C VAL A 214 -6.49 -22.03 -2.63
N ARG A 215 -7.48 -21.15 -2.81
CA ARG A 215 -7.33 -19.72 -2.62
C ARG A 215 -7.05 -19.42 -1.16
N ASP A 216 -6.17 -18.45 -0.93
CA ASP A 216 -5.88 -17.97 0.41
C ASP A 216 -5.80 -16.44 0.41
N ARG A 217 -5.73 -15.87 1.62
CA ARG A 217 -5.30 -14.50 1.81
C ARG A 217 -3.82 -14.42 1.47
N ILE A 218 -3.52 -13.72 0.39
CA ILE A 218 -2.18 -13.47 -0.09
C ILE A 218 -1.71 -12.21 0.61
N GLU A 219 -0.61 -12.33 1.34
CA GLU A 219 0.09 -11.18 1.90
C GLU A 219 1.22 -10.81 0.94
N ILE A 220 1.28 -9.54 0.56
CA ILE A 220 2.39 -9.02 -0.23
C ILE A 220 3.56 -8.86 0.75
N PRO A 221 4.67 -9.61 0.58
CA PRO A 221 5.82 -9.50 1.47
C PRO A 221 6.29 -8.06 1.50
N THR A 222 6.14 -7.42 2.65
CA THR A 222 6.47 -6.00 2.83
C THR A 222 7.47 -5.75 3.92
N ILE A 223 7.78 -6.76 4.74
CA ILE A 223 8.77 -6.69 5.78
C ILE A 223 9.68 -7.91 5.74
N GLU A 224 10.98 -7.69 5.92
CA GLU A 224 12.00 -8.71 6.15
C GLU A 224 12.70 -8.38 7.46
N SER A 225 13.08 -9.41 8.22
CA SER A 225 13.76 -9.26 9.51
C SER A 225 14.88 -10.27 9.63
N ASP A 226 16.04 -9.83 10.10
CA ASP A 226 17.23 -10.67 10.32
C ASP A 226 18.07 -10.14 11.50
N VAL A 227 19.12 -10.87 11.87
CA VAL A 227 20.14 -10.43 12.82
C VAL A 227 21.49 -10.38 12.12
N VAL A 228 22.14 -9.22 12.14
CA VAL A 228 23.44 -8.98 11.51
C VAL A 228 24.49 -8.64 12.58
N ALA A 229 25.77 -8.87 12.25
CA ALA A 229 26.90 -8.61 13.15
C ALA A 229 26.75 -9.24 14.56
N GLY A 230 26.07 -10.38 14.65
CA GLY A 230 25.86 -11.14 15.88
C GLY A 230 24.68 -10.68 16.75
N ASP A 231 24.44 -9.37 16.88
CA ASP A 231 23.42 -8.84 17.81
C ASP A 231 22.69 -7.56 17.34
N ILE A 232 22.85 -7.15 16.08
CA ILE A 232 22.15 -5.98 15.52
C ILE A 232 20.89 -6.46 14.80
N ALA A 233 19.72 -5.94 15.20
CA ALA A 233 18.47 -6.22 14.52
C ALA A 233 18.44 -5.53 13.16
N TYR A 234 18.17 -6.27 12.09
CA TYR A 234 17.97 -5.73 10.74
C TYR A 234 16.50 -5.88 10.36
N ILE A 235 15.86 -4.77 9.99
CA ILE A 235 14.47 -4.76 9.53
C ILE A 235 14.38 -3.96 8.25
N ARG A 236 13.90 -4.60 7.18
CA ARG A 236 13.67 -3.96 5.89
C ARG A 236 12.19 -3.83 5.61
N LEU A 237 11.75 -2.63 5.25
CA LEU A 237 10.39 -2.39 4.80
C LEU A 237 10.40 -2.08 3.30
N ASN A 238 9.68 -2.88 2.51
CA ASN A 238 9.65 -2.76 1.05
C ASN A 238 8.53 -1.85 0.51
N SER A 239 7.45 -1.63 1.27
CA SER A 239 6.34 -0.74 0.86
C SER A 239 5.46 -0.33 2.04
N PHE A 240 4.89 0.88 1.97
CA PHE A 240 3.97 1.43 2.98
C PHE A 240 2.49 1.10 2.65
N ASN A 241 2.16 -0.18 2.65
CA ASN A 241 0.77 -0.66 2.53
C ASN A 241 -0.01 -0.51 3.86
N GLU A 242 -1.31 -0.83 3.86
CA GLU A 242 -2.21 -0.73 5.03
C GLU A 242 -1.74 -1.47 6.30
N ASN A 243 -0.82 -2.41 6.18
CA ASN A 243 -0.29 -3.20 7.30
C ASN A 243 1.10 -2.74 7.77
N ALA A 244 1.78 -1.86 7.03
CA ALA A 244 3.19 -1.53 7.26
C ALA A 244 3.50 -1.05 8.68
N GLY A 245 2.69 -0.15 9.24
CA GLY A 245 2.87 0.33 10.61
C GLY A 245 2.78 -0.77 11.66
N LYS A 246 1.81 -1.69 11.51
CA LYS A 246 1.68 -2.85 12.40
C LYS A 246 2.86 -3.82 12.22
N LEU A 247 3.24 -4.13 10.99
CA LEU A 247 4.33 -5.05 10.68
C LEU A 247 5.66 -4.56 11.27
N VAL A 248 6.00 -3.28 11.07
CA VAL A 248 7.22 -2.70 11.65
C VAL A 248 7.16 -2.72 13.18
N ARG A 249 6.02 -2.32 13.77
CA ARG A 249 5.85 -2.37 15.23
C ARG A 249 6.08 -3.77 15.78
N ASP A 250 5.47 -4.78 15.16
CA ASP A 250 5.59 -6.18 15.59
C ASP A 250 7.01 -6.70 15.42
N ALA A 251 7.65 -6.43 14.27
CA ALA A 251 9.03 -6.86 13.99
C ALA A 251 10.04 -6.22 14.95
N VAL A 252 9.89 -4.92 15.25
CA VAL A 252 10.75 -4.23 16.23
C VAL A 252 10.48 -4.77 17.64
N THR A 253 9.22 -5.03 18.00
CA THR A 253 8.88 -5.58 19.32
C THR A 253 9.49 -6.98 19.50
N ALA A 254 9.36 -7.84 18.49
CA ALA A 254 9.95 -9.17 18.50
C ALA A 254 11.49 -9.12 18.55
N ALA A 255 12.11 -8.23 17.77
CA ALA A 255 13.55 -8.04 17.81
C ALA A 255 14.03 -7.65 19.23
N LEU A 256 13.29 -6.79 19.94
CA LEU A 256 13.65 -6.38 21.31
C LEU A 256 13.63 -7.52 22.34
N GLU A 257 12.90 -8.61 22.10
CA GLU A 257 12.89 -9.78 22.99
C GLU A 257 14.28 -10.46 23.03
N GLU A 258 15.01 -10.40 21.92
CA GLU A 258 16.38 -10.92 21.78
C GLU A 258 17.45 -9.95 22.30
N LYS A 259 17.04 -8.76 22.80
CA LYS A 259 17.91 -7.74 23.40
C LYS A 259 19.07 -7.30 22.49
N PRO A 260 18.78 -6.83 21.26
CA PRO A 260 19.79 -6.40 20.32
C PRO A 260 20.55 -5.19 20.85
N SER A 261 21.79 -5.05 20.42
CA SER A 261 22.63 -3.89 20.76
C SER A 261 22.18 -2.62 20.02
N ALA A 262 21.63 -2.79 18.82
CA ALA A 262 21.20 -1.72 17.93
C ALA A 262 20.19 -2.21 16.87
N LEU A 263 19.68 -1.29 16.05
CA LEU A 263 18.75 -1.57 14.96
C LEU A 263 19.17 -0.88 13.65
N ILE A 264 19.09 -1.60 12.53
CA ILE A 264 19.19 -1.07 11.18
C ILE A 264 17.79 -1.15 10.55
N PHE A 265 17.26 0.00 10.14
CA PHE A 265 15.99 0.09 9.45
C PHE A 265 16.22 0.41 7.97
N ASP A 266 15.98 -0.57 7.11
CA ASP A 266 16.29 -0.47 5.68
C ASP A 266 15.05 -0.06 4.86
N LEU A 267 15.16 1.10 4.21
CA LEU A 267 14.17 1.68 3.30
C LEU A 267 14.69 1.77 1.85
N ARG A 268 15.83 1.13 1.53
CA ARG A 268 16.40 1.12 0.18
C ARG A 268 15.47 0.40 -0.79
N GLY A 269 15.23 1.02 -1.93
CA GLY A 269 14.30 0.49 -2.95
C GLY A 269 12.82 0.66 -2.62
N ASN A 270 12.46 1.27 -1.50
CA ASN A 270 11.05 1.44 -1.09
C ASN A 270 10.45 2.74 -1.68
N PRO A 271 9.50 2.66 -2.62
CA PRO A 271 8.92 3.83 -3.30
C PRO A 271 7.89 4.60 -2.44
N GLY A 272 7.68 4.18 -1.19
CA GLY A 272 6.74 4.76 -0.26
C GLY A 272 5.39 4.04 -0.24
N GLY A 273 4.31 4.81 -0.14
CA GLY A 273 2.94 4.29 -0.02
C GLY A 273 2.06 5.25 0.78
N LEU A 274 1.25 4.71 1.70
CA LEU A 274 0.26 5.46 2.45
C LEU A 274 0.90 6.39 3.49
N LEU A 275 0.57 7.68 3.44
CA LEU A 275 1.00 8.69 4.44
C LEU A 275 0.68 8.26 5.88
N ARG A 276 -0.53 7.75 6.11
CA ARG A 276 -0.93 7.27 7.45
C ARG A 276 0.05 6.22 7.98
N GLN A 277 0.52 5.34 7.11
CA GLN A 277 1.45 4.27 7.48
C GLN A 277 2.85 4.82 7.72
N ALA A 278 3.26 5.88 7.03
CA ALA A 278 4.49 6.60 7.36
C ALA A 278 4.45 7.16 8.80
N ILE A 279 3.30 7.71 9.22
CA ILE A 279 3.11 8.23 10.58
C ILE A 279 3.18 7.09 11.61
N GLU A 280 2.50 5.97 11.36
CA GLU A 280 2.53 4.80 12.24
C GLU A 280 3.94 4.21 12.38
N VAL A 281 4.69 4.09 11.26
CA VAL A 281 6.07 3.63 11.25
C VAL A 281 6.99 4.60 11.98
N ALA A 282 6.85 5.92 11.76
CA ALA A 282 7.63 6.92 12.49
C ALA A 282 7.35 6.86 14.00
N ASN A 283 6.10 6.59 14.40
CA ASN A 283 5.71 6.44 15.80
C ASN A 283 6.40 5.24 16.48
N VAL A 284 6.88 4.23 15.74
CA VAL A 284 7.66 3.13 16.35
C VAL A 284 8.94 3.66 17.01
N PHE A 285 9.56 4.68 16.41
CA PHE A 285 10.89 5.17 16.78
C PHE A 285 10.89 6.54 17.47
N LEU A 286 9.82 7.33 17.33
CA LEU A 286 9.71 8.68 17.85
C LEU A 286 8.74 8.77 19.04
N PRO A 287 9.06 9.59 20.07
CA PRO A 287 8.14 9.88 21.17
C PRO A 287 6.77 10.36 20.70
N LYS A 288 5.75 10.21 21.55
CA LYS A 288 4.41 10.72 21.31
C LYS A 288 4.41 12.26 21.14
N ASN A 289 3.54 12.77 20.26
CA ASN A 289 3.38 14.19 19.91
C ASN A 289 4.55 14.83 19.15
N GLU A 290 5.47 14.03 18.61
CA GLU A 290 6.52 14.53 17.72
C GLU A 290 5.99 14.75 16.31
N THR A 291 6.41 15.84 15.68
CA THR A 291 6.04 16.15 14.29
C THR A 291 6.68 15.14 13.35
N VAL A 292 5.90 14.54 12.47
CA VAL A 292 6.39 13.60 11.44
C VAL A 292 6.52 14.30 10.10
N VAL A 293 5.49 15.05 9.70
CA VAL A 293 5.45 15.72 8.39
C VAL A 293 4.47 16.90 8.42
N ILE A 294 4.75 17.91 7.61
CA ILE A 294 3.93 19.11 7.44
C ILE A 294 3.47 19.16 5.98
N GLU A 295 2.17 19.24 5.73
CA GLU A 295 1.59 19.49 4.40
C GLU A 295 1.23 20.97 4.24
N ARG A 296 1.57 21.55 3.08
CA ARG A 296 1.16 22.91 2.65
C ARG A 296 0.34 22.84 1.37
N PHE A 297 -0.86 23.40 1.44
CA PHE A 297 -1.80 23.48 0.32
C PHE A 297 -1.62 24.78 -0.46
N ALA A 298 -2.09 24.80 -1.71
CA ALA A 298 -2.00 25.99 -2.58
C ALA A 298 -2.77 27.21 -2.04
N ASP A 299 -3.76 27.00 -1.18
CA ASP A 299 -4.52 28.07 -0.50
C ASP A 299 -3.83 28.62 0.76
N GLY A 300 -2.62 28.16 1.06
CA GLY A 300 -1.84 28.57 2.22
C GLY A 300 -2.19 27.85 3.52
N ARG A 301 -3.14 26.91 3.51
CA ARG A 301 -3.39 26.07 4.69
C ARG A 301 -2.21 25.14 4.95
N GLU A 302 -1.99 24.85 6.23
CA GLU A 302 -1.03 23.88 6.71
C GLU A 302 -1.71 22.77 7.49
N GLN A 303 -1.22 21.54 7.35
CA GLN A 303 -1.60 20.42 8.18
C GLN A 303 -0.36 19.72 8.73
N ILE A 304 -0.28 19.63 10.06
CA ILE A 304 0.85 19.04 10.77
C ILE A 304 0.43 17.66 11.28
N TYR A 305 1.15 16.62 10.86
CA TYR A 305 0.95 15.25 11.31
C TYR A 305 1.97 14.91 12.40
N LYS A 306 1.50 14.27 13.46
CA LYS A 306 2.29 13.92 14.64
C LYS A 306 2.14 12.46 15.01
N THR A 307 3.08 11.94 15.78
CA THR A 307 2.94 10.63 16.42
C THR A 307 1.81 10.65 17.45
N GLU A 308 0.97 9.61 17.44
CA GLU A 308 -0.29 9.59 18.21
C GLU A 308 -0.21 8.71 19.48
N SER A 309 0.73 7.76 19.50
CA SER A 309 0.86 6.71 20.52
C SER A 309 2.24 6.69 21.17
N GLU A 310 2.42 5.86 22.20
CA GLU A 310 3.75 5.60 22.76
C GLU A 310 4.63 4.81 21.76
N PRO A 311 5.94 5.12 21.69
CA PRO A 311 6.88 4.41 20.83
C PRO A 311 7.16 3.00 21.32
N VAL A 312 7.71 2.17 20.43
CA VAL A 312 8.24 0.85 20.79
C VAL A 312 9.63 1.00 21.40
N THR A 313 10.49 1.82 20.80
CA THR A 313 11.83 2.10 21.30
C THR A 313 12.34 3.48 20.93
N VAL A 314 12.80 4.22 21.95
CA VAL A 314 13.44 5.53 21.78
C VAL A 314 14.93 5.53 22.14
N ASP A 315 15.39 4.53 22.89
CA ASP A 315 16.76 4.48 23.43
C ASP A 315 17.69 3.55 22.64
N LEU A 316 17.14 2.58 21.89
CA LEU A 316 17.97 1.67 21.09
C LEU A 316 18.65 2.45 19.94
N PRO A 317 19.99 2.38 19.80
CA PRO A 317 20.69 3.01 18.67
C PRO A 317 20.11 2.55 17.34
N ILE A 318 19.86 3.49 16.42
CA ILE A 318 19.28 3.19 15.10
C ILE A 318 20.03 3.88 13.96
N VAL A 319 20.23 3.14 12.87
CA VAL A 319 20.64 3.67 11.57
C VAL A 319 19.54 3.36 10.54
N VAL A 320 19.22 4.32 9.68
CA VAL A 320 18.28 4.14 8.57
C VAL A 320 19.05 4.06 7.26
N LEU A 321 18.84 2.99 6.49
CA LEU A 321 19.42 2.87 5.14
C LEU A 321 18.45 3.41 4.10
N VAL A 322 18.96 4.25 3.19
CA VAL A 322 18.18 4.82 2.08
C VAL A 322 18.99 4.82 0.78
N ASN A 323 18.29 4.90 -0.34
CA ASN A 323 18.92 5.11 -1.64
C ASN A 323 18.04 5.96 -2.58
N GLU A 324 18.46 6.13 -3.82
CA GLU A 324 17.76 6.92 -4.85
C GLU A 324 16.35 6.41 -5.18
N SER A 325 16.03 5.17 -4.79
CA SER A 325 14.70 4.57 -4.95
C SER A 325 13.83 4.68 -3.68
N SER A 326 14.39 5.15 -2.56
CA SER A 326 13.62 5.52 -1.37
C SER A 326 12.81 6.78 -1.69
N ALA A 327 11.48 6.69 -1.67
CA ALA A 327 10.61 7.80 -2.07
C ALA A 327 9.41 8.01 -1.14
N SER A 328 8.86 9.22 -1.12
CA SER A 328 7.58 9.56 -0.49
C SER A 328 7.52 9.17 0.98
N ALA A 329 6.71 8.17 1.36
CA ALA A 329 6.59 7.72 2.76
C ALA A 329 7.94 7.27 3.36
N SER A 330 8.82 6.66 2.57
CA SER A 330 10.19 6.32 3.00
C SER A 330 10.97 7.57 3.39
N GLU A 331 10.84 8.63 2.59
CA GLU A 331 11.48 9.91 2.84
C GLU A 331 10.86 10.62 4.05
N ILE A 332 9.55 10.53 4.23
CA ILE A 332 8.88 11.08 5.42
C ILE A 332 9.43 10.45 6.70
N VAL A 333 9.52 9.11 6.75
CA VAL A 333 10.03 8.41 7.94
C VAL A 333 11.50 8.72 8.17
N ALA A 334 12.34 8.59 7.15
CA ALA A 334 13.77 8.87 7.26
C ALA A 334 14.01 10.34 7.67
N GLY A 335 13.34 11.28 7.01
CA GLY A 335 13.42 12.70 7.30
C GLY A 335 12.95 13.07 8.71
N ALA A 336 11.89 12.41 9.22
CA ALA A 336 11.45 12.59 10.60
C ALA A 336 12.48 12.07 11.61
N ILE A 337 13.03 10.87 11.39
CA ILE A 337 14.08 10.29 12.24
C ILE A 337 15.33 11.20 12.26
N GLN A 338 15.75 11.70 11.10
CA GLN A 338 16.88 12.61 10.97
C GLN A 338 16.62 13.96 11.66
N ALA A 339 15.48 14.60 11.39
CA ALA A 339 15.16 15.92 11.95
C ALA A 339 15.08 15.91 13.49
N HIS A 340 14.58 14.81 14.07
CA HIS A 340 14.55 14.60 15.52
C HIS A 340 15.86 14.08 16.11
N ARG A 341 16.90 13.88 15.30
CA ARG A 341 18.19 13.29 15.69
C ARG A 341 18.02 11.93 16.37
N ARG A 342 17.00 11.17 15.99
CA ARG A 342 16.70 9.85 16.55
C ARG A 342 17.67 8.78 16.03
N GLY A 343 18.15 8.94 14.79
CA GLY A 343 19.12 8.08 14.15
C GLY A 343 19.74 8.75 12.94
N GLN A 344 20.85 8.18 12.46
CA GLN A 344 21.51 8.67 11.25
C GLN A 344 20.95 7.96 10.01
N ILE A 345 20.88 8.69 8.90
CA ILE A 345 20.59 8.15 7.57
C ILE A 345 21.92 7.84 6.85
N VAL A 346 22.03 6.65 6.29
CA VAL A 346 23.20 6.18 5.53
C VAL A 346 22.78 5.72 4.13
N GLY A 347 23.59 6.04 3.12
CA GLY A 347 23.40 5.56 1.75
C GLY A 347 23.56 6.65 0.71
N THR A 348 22.62 6.75 -0.23
CA THR A 348 22.62 7.78 -1.29
C THR A 348 21.43 8.73 -1.16
N THR A 349 21.48 9.87 -1.86
CA THR A 349 20.38 10.83 -1.88
C THR A 349 19.09 10.17 -2.35
N THR A 350 17.99 10.41 -1.65
CA THR A 350 16.69 9.80 -1.96
C THR A 350 16.03 10.39 -3.20
N PHE A 351 14.89 9.84 -3.62
CA PHE A 351 14.23 10.20 -4.88
C PHE A 351 13.81 11.68 -5.00
N GLY A 352 13.36 12.30 -3.91
CA GLY A 352 12.90 13.69 -3.87
C GLY A 352 11.43 13.88 -4.19
N LYS A 353 10.55 12.97 -3.72
CA LYS A 353 9.11 13.13 -3.94
C LYS A 353 8.46 13.93 -2.82
N GLY A 354 8.46 15.25 -2.95
CA GLY A 354 7.91 16.21 -1.99
C GLY A 354 6.44 16.59 -2.21
N SER A 355 5.69 15.89 -3.08
CA SER A 355 4.27 16.14 -3.33
C SER A 355 3.36 15.15 -2.60
N VAL A 356 2.17 15.63 -2.24
CA VAL A 356 1.06 14.83 -1.71
C VAL A 356 0.04 14.68 -2.82
N GLN A 357 -0.35 13.43 -3.09
CA GLN A 357 -1.38 13.14 -4.08
C GLN A 357 -2.66 12.61 -3.44
N LEU A 358 -3.80 13.05 -3.97
CA LEU A 358 -5.12 12.57 -3.62
C LEU A 358 -5.68 11.73 -4.78
N PRO A 359 -5.83 10.40 -4.61
CA PRO A 359 -6.50 9.57 -5.60
C PRO A 359 -8.01 9.82 -5.60
N GLN A 360 -8.57 10.09 -6.77
CA GLN A 360 -10.01 10.24 -7.02
C GLN A 360 -10.49 9.11 -7.92
N THR A 361 -11.34 8.22 -7.41
CA THR A 361 -11.96 7.18 -8.23
C THR A 361 -13.05 7.80 -9.11
N LEU A 362 -13.01 7.53 -10.40
CA LEU A 362 -13.98 8.02 -11.38
C LEU A 362 -15.07 6.97 -11.63
N SER A 363 -16.10 7.35 -12.40
CA SER A 363 -17.33 6.56 -12.59
C SER A 363 -17.12 5.19 -13.25
N ASP A 364 -16.04 5.03 -14.01
CA ASP A 364 -15.67 3.77 -14.69
C ASP A 364 -14.67 2.93 -13.88
N GLY A 365 -14.35 3.33 -12.64
CA GLY A 365 -13.41 2.65 -11.75
C GLY A 365 -11.95 3.08 -11.92
N SER A 366 -11.63 3.91 -12.92
CA SER A 366 -10.32 4.54 -13.10
C SER A 366 -9.99 5.48 -11.93
N ILE A 367 -8.72 5.88 -11.79
CA ILE A 367 -8.27 6.81 -10.76
C ILE A 367 -7.59 8.01 -11.42
N LEU A 368 -8.03 9.22 -11.08
CA LEU A 368 -7.26 10.43 -11.26
C LEU A 368 -6.52 10.75 -9.96
N ARG A 369 -5.20 10.63 -9.96
CA ARG A 369 -4.36 11.01 -8.83
C ARG A 369 -3.90 12.44 -9.03
N VAL A 370 -4.26 13.35 -8.12
CA VAL A 370 -3.98 14.78 -8.24
C VAL A 370 -3.02 15.24 -7.15
N THR A 371 -1.97 15.98 -7.51
CA THR A 371 -1.13 16.66 -6.52
C THR A 371 -1.91 17.81 -5.89
N ILE A 372 -2.11 17.77 -4.57
CA ILE A 372 -2.92 18.76 -3.83
C ILE A 372 -2.11 19.59 -2.83
N ALA A 373 -0.93 19.12 -2.46
CA ALA A 373 -0.06 19.77 -1.49
C ALA A 373 1.41 19.40 -1.74
N ARG A 374 2.29 20.17 -1.10
CA ARG A 374 3.70 19.81 -0.89
C ARG A 374 3.90 19.44 0.57
N TRP A 375 4.81 18.52 0.84
CA TRP A 375 5.16 18.16 2.21
C TRP A 375 6.58 18.57 2.57
N TYR A 376 6.80 18.79 3.86
CA TYR A 376 8.03 19.29 4.46
C TYR A 376 8.38 18.44 5.67
N THR A 377 9.68 18.28 5.93
CA THR A 377 10.19 17.60 7.13
C THR A 377 9.90 18.41 8.40
N PRO A 378 10.07 17.82 9.60
CA PRO A 378 9.78 18.52 10.86
C PRO A 378 10.57 19.81 11.10
N ASP A 379 11.74 19.95 10.48
CA ASP A 379 12.61 21.14 10.46
C ASP A 379 12.28 22.11 9.31
N ASP A 380 11.12 21.94 8.68
CA ASP A 380 10.58 22.79 7.62
C ASP A 380 11.38 22.80 6.29
N ARG A 381 12.09 21.71 6.01
CA ARG A 381 12.82 21.54 4.74
C ARG A 381 11.94 20.87 3.69
N SER A 382 11.92 21.45 2.49
CA SER A 382 11.37 20.79 1.31
C SER A 382 12.42 19.88 0.69
N ILE A 383 11.99 18.73 0.21
CA ILE A 383 12.85 17.77 -0.50
C ILE A 383 12.44 17.55 -1.95
N ASP A 384 11.46 18.34 -2.43
CA ASP A 384 10.87 18.15 -3.74
C ASP A 384 11.88 18.38 -4.86
N GLY A 385 12.13 17.35 -5.66
CA GLY A 385 13.12 17.36 -6.75
C GLY A 385 14.58 17.25 -6.31
N SER A 386 14.89 17.30 -5.00
CA SER A 386 16.26 17.21 -4.49
C SER A 386 16.55 15.93 -3.71
N GLY A 387 15.54 15.33 -3.08
CA GLY A 387 15.74 14.22 -2.15
C GLY A 387 16.21 14.67 -0.77
N LEU A 388 16.24 13.70 0.15
CA LEU A 388 16.93 13.78 1.42
C LEU A 388 18.39 13.40 1.21
N GLU A 389 19.28 14.25 1.71
CA GLU A 389 20.69 13.93 1.79
C GLU A 389 20.96 13.04 3.02
N PRO A 390 21.69 11.92 2.85
CA PRO A 390 22.08 11.06 3.96
C PRO A 390 23.11 11.77 4.85
N ASP A 391 23.08 11.50 6.16
CA ASP A 391 24.09 12.00 7.09
C ASP A 391 25.48 11.40 6.79
N VAL A 392 25.49 10.16 6.30
CA VAL A 392 26.71 9.47 5.83
C VAL A 392 26.46 8.95 4.42
N LYS A 393 27.05 9.64 3.44
CA LYS A 393 26.95 9.25 2.04
C LYS A 393 27.87 8.06 1.73
N VAL A 394 27.29 6.98 1.23
CA VAL A 394 27.97 5.76 0.81
C VAL A 394 27.38 5.29 -0.51
N GLU A 395 28.20 5.31 -1.56
CA GLU A 395 27.85 4.83 -2.89
C GLU A 395 28.16 3.33 -3.00
N VAL A 396 27.39 2.59 -3.80
CA VAL A 396 27.68 1.20 -4.15
C VAL A 396 28.38 1.18 -5.49
N THR A 397 29.63 0.72 -5.55
CA THR A 397 30.41 0.66 -6.79
C THR A 397 30.12 -0.61 -7.59
N ASP A 398 30.50 -0.63 -8.88
CA ASP A 398 30.37 -1.85 -9.69
C ASP A 398 31.22 -3.00 -9.13
N ALA A 399 32.39 -2.70 -8.54
CA ALA A 399 33.20 -3.71 -7.87
C ALA A 399 32.49 -4.29 -6.62
N ASP A 400 31.74 -3.47 -5.87
CA ASP A 400 30.93 -3.96 -4.75
C ASP A 400 29.81 -4.89 -5.26
N ARG A 401 29.15 -4.53 -6.37
CA ARG A 401 28.12 -5.37 -7.00
C ARG A 401 28.68 -6.70 -7.50
N GLU A 402 29.83 -6.68 -8.18
CA GLU A 402 30.51 -7.87 -8.69
C GLU A 402 30.97 -8.81 -7.56
N SER A 403 31.40 -8.23 -6.43
CA SER A 403 31.81 -9.00 -5.24
C SER A 403 30.68 -9.28 -4.27
N GLN A 404 29.43 -8.94 -4.62
CA GLN A 404 28.25 -9.08 -3.75
C GLN A 404 28.46 -8.48 -2.35
N ARG A 405 29.15 -7.34 -2.27
CA ARG A 405 29.31 -6.57 -1.03
C ARG A 405 28.25 -5.49 -0.91
N ASP A 406 27.81 -5.25 0.33
CA ASP A 406 26.88 -4.17 0.66
C ASP A 406 27.59 -3.11 1.53
N PRO A 407 28.32 -2.16 0.93
CA PRO A 407 29.08 -1.16 1.69
C PRO A 407 28.20 -0.23 2.53
N GLN A 408 26.92 -0.08 2.18
CA GLN A 408 25.99 0.75 2.96
C GLN A 408 25.59 0.03 4.25
N LEU A 409 25.28 -1.27 4.16
CA LEU A 409 25.02 -2.10 5.34
C LEU A 409 26.26 -2.23 6.23
N GLU A 410 27.43 -2.49 5.63
CA GLU A 410 28.70 -2.54 6.34
C GLU A 410 28.95 -1.22 7.11
N LYS A 411 28.69 -0.06 6.47
CA LYS A 411 28.85 1.23 7.14
C LYS A 411 27.86 1.43 8.29
N ALA A 412 26.62 0.98 8.13
CA ALA A 412 25.63 1.05 9.21
C ALA A 412 26.04 0.18 10.42
N ILE A 413 26.56 -1.02 10.18
CA ILE A 413 27.11 -1.90 11.22
C ILE A 413 28.28 -1.21 11.95
N GLU A 414 29.21 -0.60 11.21
CA GLU A 414 30.36 0.12 11.76
C GLU A 414 29.92 1.29 12.66
N LEU A 415 28.93 2.10 12.22
CA LEU A 415 28.42 3.23 12.99
C LEU A 415 27.73 2.81 14.30
N LEU A 416 27.22 1.58 14.35
CA LEU A 416 26.60 0.99 15.52
C LEU A 416 27.60 0.22 16.41
N GLY A 417 28.88 0.20 16.03
CA GLY A 417 29.95 -0.45 16.80
C GLY A 417 30.05 -1.97 16.62
N GLY A 418 29.37 -2.53 15.60
CA GLY A 418 29.47 -3.95 15.26
C GLY A 418 30.72 -4.28 14.45
N GLU A 419 31.16 -5.53 14.51
CA GLU A 419 32.24 -6.03 13.65
C GLU A 419 31.70 -6.40 12.26
N VAL A 420 32.34 -5.87 11.22
CA VAL A 420 32.01 -6.18 9.83
C VAL A 420 32.72 -7.47 9.43
N GLU A 421 32.05 -8.61 9.59
CA GLU A 421 32.42 -9.81 8.83
C GLU A 421 31.86 -9.66 7.40
N PRO A 422 32.59 -10.06 6.35
CA PRO A 422 32.06 -10.05 4.99
C PRO A 422 30.84 -10.97 4.90
N LEU A 423 29.65 -10.39 4.93
CA LEU A 423 28.39 -11.12 4.82
C LEU A 423 28.21 -11.55 3.35
N PRO A 424 28.07 -12.86 3.05
CA PRO A 424 27.57 -13.29 1.76
C PRO A 424 26.10 -12.89 1.65
N VAL A 425 25.73 -12.24 0.54
CA VAL A 425 24.33 -11.89 0.25
C VAL A 425 23.54 -13.18 -0.02
N GLN A 426 22.34 -13.29 0.57
CA GLN A 426 21.31 -14.26 0.17
C GLN A 426 20.53 -13.77 -1.06
#